data_AF-A0A7J7SXK0-F1
#
_entry.id   AF-A0A7J7SXK0-F1
#
_cell.length_a   1.000
_cell.length_b   1.000
_cell.length_c   1.000
_cell.angle_alpha   90.00
_cell.angle_beta   90.00
_cell.angle_gamma   90.00
#
_symmetry.space_group_name_H-M   'P 1'
#
loop_
_entity.id
_entity.type
_entity.pdbx_description
1 polymer ?
#
loop_
_entity_poly.entity_id
_entity_poly.type
_entity_poly.pdbx_seq_one_letter_code
_entity_poly.pdbx_strand_id
1 'polypeptide(L)'
;MRGSDDELFTASMRDLVLDTAPASAFGSLVAILTLYVGWRIHEVTITMATLGDVESRRQRKLRQEVRAVETWKPKSKVKGRGCGPQRVTRRQMWRDLVAAGVDREKIDRQPNALLLELWKQLRLE
;
A
#
# COMPACT_ATOMS: atom_id res chain seq x y z
N MET A 1 20.29 40.28 -27.81
CA MET A 1 19.17 39.46 -27.32
C MET A 1 19.35 39.31 -25.82
N ARG A 2 18.53 40.01 -25.02
CA ARG A 2 18.63 40.02 -23.54
C ARG A 2 17.74 38.88 -23.04
N GLY A 3 18.34 37.87 -22.42
CA GLY A 3 17.67 36.61 -22.07
C GLY A 3 16.53 36.81 -21.08
N SER A 4 15.38 36.25 -21.41
CA SER A 4 14.15 36.23 -20.59
C SER A 4 14.19 35.14 -19.51
N ASP A 5 15.37 34.60 -19.18
CA ASP A 5 15.58 33.48 -18.25
C ASP A 5 15.77 33.91 -16.79
N ASP A 6 15.78 35.23 -16.54
CA ASP A 6 15.90 35.80 -15.20
C ASP A 6 14.54 35.97 -14.48
N GLU A 7 13.46 35.45 -15.03
CA GLU A 7 12.16 35.58 -14.37
C GLU A 7 12.10 34.71 -13.11
N LEU A 8 11.59 35.31 -12.03
CA LEU A 8 11.48 34.64 -10.72
C LEU A 8 10.10 34.02 -10.58
N PHE A 9 10.06 32.83 -9.99
CA PHE A 9 8.85 32.14 -9.61
C PHE A 9 8.17 32.90 -8.47
N THR A 10 7.01 33.51 -8.74
CA THR A 10 6.32 34.35 -7.77
C THR A 10 5.20 33.61 -7.04
N ALA A 11 4.75 34.16 -5.92
CA ALA A 11 3.57 33.65 -5.21
C ALA A 11 2.33 33.57 -6.13
N SER A 12 2.13 34.56 -7.02
CA SER A 12 1.03 34.55 -7.98
C SER A 12 1.08 33.36 -8.95
N MET A 13 2.29 32.97 -9.40
CA MET A 13 2.45 31.79 -10.26
C MET A 13 2.20 30.50 -9.50
N ARG A 14 2.63 30.41 -8.24
CA ARG A 14 2.28 29.28 -7.36
C ARG A 14 0.77 29.16 -7.23
N ASP A 15 0.08 30.24 -6.91
CA ASP A 15 -1.38 30.22 -6.73
C ASP A 15 -2.10 29.81 -8.02
N LEU A 16 -1.60 30.25 -9.20
CA LEU A 16 -2.11 29.77 -10.50
C LEU A 16 -1.91 28.26 -10.70
N VAL A 17 -0.73 27.72 -10.35
CA VAL A 17 -0.45 26.28 -10.46
C VAL A 17 -1.35 25.49 -9.50
N LEU A 18 -1.59 26.01 -8.29
CA LEU A 18 -2.45 25.39 -7.30
C LEU A 18 -3.93 25.40 -7.69
N ASP A 19 -4.39 26.41 -8.42
CA ASP A 19 -5.75 26.49 -8.96
C ASP A 19 -6.05 25.33 -9.92
N THR A 20 -5.04 24.93 -10.70
CA THR A 20 -5.13 23.80 -11.64
C THR A 20 -4.88 22.42 -11.00
N ALA A 21 -4.47 22.38 -9.73
CA ALA A 21 -4.03 21.16 -9.08
C ALA A 21 -5.22 20.31 -8.57
N PRO A 22 -5.12 18.97 -8.64
CA PRO A 22 -6.11 18.11 -8.01
C PRO A 22 -6.06 18.27 -6.49
N ALA A 23 -7.23 18.26 -5.84
CA ALA A 23 -7.36 18.43 -4.39
C ALA A 23 -6.50 17.43 -3.57
N SER A 24 -6.28 16.23 -4.11
CA SER A 24 -5.45 15.20 -3.48
C SER A 24 -3.95 15.55 -3.43
N ALA A 25 -3.46 16.42 -4.31
CA ALA A 25 -2.07 16.84 -4.37
C ALA A 25 -1.83 18.26 -3.82
N PHE A 26 -2.91 19.00 -3.52
CA PHE A 26 -2.86 20.41 -3.13
C PHE A 26 -1.91 20.68 -1.97
N GLY A 27 -2.07 19.98 -0.84
CA GLY A 27 -1.23 20.21 0.35
C GLY A 27 0.26 19.97 0.09
N SER A 28 0.60 18.93 -0.67
CA SER A 28 1.99 18.63 -1.03
C SER A 28 2.56 19.65 -2.02
N LEU A 29 1.77 20.06 -3.02
CA LEU A 29 2.19 21.06 -4.00
C LEU A 29 2.40 22.43 -3.36
N VAL A 30 1.52 22.86 -2.44
CA VAL A 30 1.68 24.11 -1.68
C VAL A 30 3.01 24.10 -0.92
N ALA A 31 3.30 23.00 -0.21
CA ALA A 31 4.51 22.87 0.60
C ALA A 31 5.78 22.95 -0.27
N ILE A 32 5.80 22.26 -1.41
CA ILE A 32 6.95 22.25 -2.32
C ILE A 32 7.09 23.63 -3.00
N LEU A 33 6.04 24.14 -3.64
CA LEU A 33 6.11 25.38 -4.42
C LEU A 33 6.44 26.60 -3.55
N THR A 34 6.04 26.61 -2.28
CA THR A 34 6.38 27.69 -1.35
C THR A 34 7.89 27.81 -1.11
N LEU A 35 8.64 26.70 -1.18
CA LEU A 35 10.10 26.70 -1.06
C LEU A 35 10.81 27.31 -2.28
N TYR A 36 10.12 27.35 -3.43
CA TYR A 36 10.66 27.83 -4.70
C TYR A 36 10.23 29.26 -5.03
N VAL A 37 9.40 29.91 -4.21
CA VAL A 37 9.06 31.33 -4.40
C VAL A 37 10.34 32.16 -4.31
N GLY A 38 10.61 32.97 -5.34
CA GLY A 38 11.83 33.77 -5.48
C GLY A 38 12.98 33.07 -6.18
N TRP A 39 12.81 31.82 -6.65
CA TRP A 39 13.80 31.12 -7.47
C TRP A 39 13.60 31.41 -8.95
N ARG A 40 14.61 31.20 -9.80
CA ARG A 40 14.48 31.32 -11.26
C ARG A 40 13.50 30.27 -11.79
N ILE A 41 12.58 30.67 -12.66
CA ILE A 41 11.56 29.77 -13.23
C ILE A 41 12.20 28.57 -13.92
N HIS A 42 13.31 28.76 -14.64
CA HIS A 42 14.02 27.67 -15.30
C HIS A 42 14.51 26.59 -14.30
N GLU A 43 15.05 26.99 -13.16
CA GLU A 43 15.51 26.07 -12.10
C GLU A 43 14.34 25.30 -11.47
N VAL A 44 13.23 26.00 -11.20
CA VAL A 44 11.99 25.37 -10.71
C VAL A 44 11.48 24.36 -11.72
N THR A 45 11.50 24.71 -13.00
CA THR A 45 11.04 23.84 -14.10
C THR A 45 11.88 22.57 -14.21
N ILE A 46 13.21 22.68 -14.21
CA ILE A 46 14.12 21.51 -14.24
C ILE A 46 13.87 20.61 -13.04
N THR A 47 13.79 21.20 -11.84
CA THR A 47 13.62 20.44 -10.60
C THR A 47 12.29 19.71 -10.59
N MET A 48 11.21 20.37 -11.02
CA MET A 48 9.88 19.76 -11.10
C MET A 48 9.78 18.68 -12.18
N ALA A 49 10.39 18.89 -13.35
CA ALA A 49 10.45 17.86 -14.40
C ALA A 49 11.18 16.60 -13.92
N THR A 50 12.30 16.79 -13.21
CA THR A 50 13.07 15.69 -12.61
C THR A 50 12.26 14.96 -11.55
N LEU A 51 11.58 15.70 -10.68
CA LEU A 51 10.71 15.12 -9.64
C LEU A 51 9.54 14.33 -10.24
N GLY A 52 8.93 14.85 -11.32
CA GLY A 52 7.86 14.18 -12.04
C GLY A 52 8.28 12.84 -12.65
N ASP A 53 9.51 12.74 -13.19
CA ASP A 53 10.05 11.48 -13.73
C ASP A 53 10.25 10.44 -12.62
N VAL A 54 10.79 10.86 -11.47
CA VAL A 54 11.00 10.00 -10.30
C VAL A 54 9.68 9.47 -9.74
N GLU A 55 8.68 10.33 -9.54
CA GLU A 55 7.37 9.91 -9.04
C GLU A 55 6.64 9.02 -10.07
N SER A 56 6.77 9.32 -11.36
CA SER A 56 6.20 8.47 -12.43
C SER A 56 6.80 7.07 -12.42
N ARG A 57 8.12 6.94 -12.19
CA ARG A 57 8.78 5.63 -12.02
C ARG A 57 8.25 4.89 -10.79
N ARG A 58 8.11 5.60 -9.67
CA ARG A 58 7.55 5.03 -8.42
C ARG A 58 6.13 4.53 -8.64
N GLN A 59 5.26 5.34 -9.23
CA GLN A 59 3.87 4.98 -9.48
C GLN A 59 3.76 3.80 -10.45
N ARG A 60 4.63 3.75 -11.47
CA ARG A 60 4.73 2.60 -12.39
C ARG A 60 5.17 1.32 -11.69
N LYS A 61 6.11 1.40 -10.74
CA LYS A 61 6.55 0.25 -9.93
C LYS A 61 5.43 -0.26 -9.03
N LEU A 62 4.75 0.64 -8.31
CA LEU A 62 3.60 0.30 -7.48
C LEU A 62 2.48 -0.35 -8.30
N ARG A 63 2.17 0.16 -9.49
CA ARG A 63 1.18 -0.45 -10.39
C ARG A 63 1.60 -1.84 -10.87
N GLN A 64 2.89 -2.08 -11.08
CA GLN A 64 3.40 -3.41 -11.42
C GLN A 64 3.33 -4.37 -10.23
N GLU A 65 3.63 -3.91 -9.02
CA GLU A 65 3.50 -4.72 -7.81
C GLU A 65 2.04 -5.06 -7.50
N VAL A 66 1.11 -4.11 -7.65
CA VAL A 66 -0.33 -4.36 -7.52
C VAL A 66 -0.77 -5.39 -8.56
N ARG A 67 -0.37 -5.24 -9.83
CA ARG A 67 -0.67 -6.24 -10.87
C ARG A 67 -0.05 -7.61 -10.56
N ALA A 68 1.16 -7.66 -10.00
CA ALA A 68 1.79 -8.92 -9.60
C ALA A 68 1.05 -9.59 -8.44
N VAL A 69 0.48 -8.80 -7.52
CA VAL A 69 -0.39 -9.28 -6.43
C VAL A 69 -1.75 -9.72 -6.96
N GLU A 70 -2.38 -8.98 -7.86
CA GLU A 70 -3.67 -9.35 -8.46
C GLU A 70 -3.56 -10.57 -9.38
N THR A 71 -2.41 -10.75 -10.05
CA THR A 71 -2.11 -11.95 -10.86
C THR A 71 -1.54 -13.10 -10.03
N TRP A 72 -1.33 -12.91 -8.72
CA TRP A 72 -0.92 -13.98 -7.82
C TRP A 72 -2.08 -14.97 -7.60
N LYS A 73 -2.19 -15.95 -8.50
CA LYS A 73 -2.88 -17.22 -8.20
C LYS A 73 -2.03 -18.00 -7.19
N PRO A 74 -2.51 -18.30 -5.97
CA PRO A 74 -1.75 -19.13 -5.04
C PRO A 74 -1.51 -20.48 -5.72
N LYS A 75 -0.23 -20.82 -5.99
CA LYS A 75 0.15 -22.18 -6.36
C LYS A 75 -0.07 -23.06 -5.13
N SER A 76 -1.28 -23.58 -4.97
CA SER A 76 -1.57 -24.71 -4.11
C SER A 76 -0.88 -25.95 -4.69
N LYS A 77 0.41 -26.08 -4.41
CA LYS A 77 1.14 -27.33 -4.59
C LYS A 77 0.85 -28.19 -3.36
N VAL A 78 -0.37 -28.73 -3.27
CA VAL A 78 -0.63 -29.87 -2.38
C VAL A 78 0.06 -31.06 -3.02
N LYS A 79 1.34 -31.24 -2.70
CA LYS A 79 2.04 -32.49 -2.95
C LYS A 79 1.54 -33.47 -1.91
N GLY A 80 0.43 -34.14 -2.23
CA GLY A 80 -0.04 -35.28 -1.47
C GLY A 80 1.07 -36.32 -1.42
N ARG A 81 1.51 -36.67 -0.20
CA ARG A 81 2.10 -37.96 0.13
C ARG A 81 2.20 -38.11 1.66
N GLY A 82 1.54 -39.14 2.18
CA GLY A 82 1.92 -39.83 3.41
C GLY A 82 1.05 -39.57 4.63
N CYS A 83 0.36 -40.62 5.10
CA CYS A 83 -0.41 -40.70 6.34
C CYS A 83 0.37 -40.21 7.58
N GLY A 84 -0.34 -39.46 8.42
CA GLY A 84 -0.03 -39.12 9.81
C GLY A 84 -1.26 -38.41 10.42
N PRO A 85 -1.48 -38.46 11.75
CA PRO A 85 -2.74 -37.98 12.36
C PRO A 85 -3.02 -36.54 11.96
N GLN A 86 -4.26 -36.28 11.55
CA GLN A 86 -4.83 -35.04 11.01
C GLN A 86 -4.00 -33.78 11.38
N ARG A 87 -3.09 -33.35 10.49
CA ARG A 87 -2.31 -32.10 10.68
C ARG A 87 -3.16 -30.89 10.31
N VAL A 88 -4.11 -30.54 11.17
CA VAL A 88 -4.86 -29.29 11.02
C VAL A 88 -3.94 -28.14 11.42
N THR A 89 -3.72 -27.19 10.51
CA THR A 89 -2.91 -26.01 10.84
C THR A 89 -3.67 -25.11 11.82
N ARG A 90 -2.96 -24.41 12.70
CA ARG A 90 -3.56 -23.45 13.66
C ARG A 90 -4.49 -22.44 12.97
N ARG A 91 -4.13 -21.99 11.76
CA ARG A 91 -4.95 -21.08 10.93
C ARG A 91 -6.26 -21.71 10.44
N GLN A 92 -6.31 -23.02 10.25
CA GLN A 92 -7.54 -23.71 9.86
C GLN A 92 -8.46 -23.88 11.08
N MET A 93 -7.92 -24.34 12.22
CA MET A 93 -8.69 -24.43 13.47
C MET A 93 -9.27 -23.07 13.89
N TRP A 94 -8.47 -22.00 13.76
CA TRP A 94 -8.90 -20.65 14.08
C TRP A 94 -10.07 -20.19 13.20
N ARG A 95 -10.06 -20.52 11.90
CA ARG A 95 -11.17 -20.17 10.99
C ARG A 95 -12.45 -20.92 11.34
N ASP A 96 -12.34 -22.22 11.65
CA ASP A 96 -13.50 -23.05 11.93
C ASP A 96 -14.15 -22.68 13.28
N LEU A 97 -13.34 -22.34 14.30
CA LEU A 97 -13.84 -21.85 15.60
C LEU A 97 -14.51 -20.47 15.50
N VAL A 98 -13.95 -19.57 14.69
CA VAL A 98 -14.58 -18.26 14.43
C VAL A 98 -15.88 -18.43 13.64
N ALA A 99 -15.94 -19.36 12.68
CA ALA A 99 -17.15 -19.66 11.93
C ALA A 99 -18.27 -20.24 12.80
N ALA A 100 -17.91 -20.96 13.87
CA ALA A 100 -18.85 -21.46 14.86
C ALA A 100 -19.25 -20.45 15.95
N GLY A 101 -18.81 -19.19 15.84
CA GLY A 101 -19.20 -18.14 16.78
C GLY A 101 -18.40 -18.11 18.09
N VAL A 102 -17.24 -18.79 18.16
CA VAL A 102 -16.36 -18.72 19.33
C VAL A 102 -15.65 -17.35 19.36
N ASP A 103 -15.75 -16.65 20.49
CA ASP A 103 -15.11 -15.35 20.71
C ASP A 103 -13.59 -15.38 20.46
N ARG A 104 -13.11 -14.43 19.65
CA ARG A 104 -11.70 -14.35 19.23
C ARG A 104 -10.74 -14.20 20.41
N GLU A 105 -11.14 -13.48 21.46
CA GLU A 105 -10.34 -13.32 22.69
C GLU A 105 -10.10 -14.65 23.42
N LYS A 106 -11.06 -15.57 23.34
CA LYS A 106 -10.94 -16.90 23.95
C LYS A 106 -10.07 -17.86 23.12
N ILE A 107 -9.76 -17.53 21.86
CA ILE A 107 -8.98 -18.36 20.93
C ILE A 107 -7.51 -17.91 20.87
N ASP A 108 -7.24 -16.61 20.97
CA ASP A 108 -5.92 -16.03 20.66
C ASP A 108 -4.83 -16.44 21.67
N ARG A 109 -5.20 -16.60 22.95
CA ARG A 109 -4.29 -16.95 24.06
C ARG A 109 -4.24 -18.44 24.41
N GLN A 110 -4.90 -19.30 23.62
CA GLN A 110 -4.97 -20.73 23.93
C GLN A 110 -3.76 -21.50 23.35
N PRO A 111 -3.21 -22.48 24.10
CA PRO A 111 -2.26 -23.43 23.55
C PRO A 111 -2.92 -24.28 22.46
N ASN A 112 -2.11 -24.72 21.48
CA ASN A 112 -2.59 -25.49 20.33
C ASN A 112 -3.37 -26.77 20.71
N ALA A 113 -3.10 -27.34 21.89
CA ALA A 113 -3.81 -28.51 22.41
C ALA A 113 -5.30 -28.22 22.70
N LEU A 114 -5.60 -27.10 23.36
CA LEU A 114 -6.99 -26.71 23.67
C LEU A 114 -7.75 -26.32 22.40
N LEU A 115 -7.07 -25.68 21.44
CA LEU A 115 -7.65 -25.41 20.12
C LEU A 115 -8.02 -26.69 19.37
N LEU A 116 -7.22 -27.75 19.50
CA LEU A 116 -7.50 -29.06 18.89
C LEU A 116 -8.70 -29.75 19.53
N GLU A 117 -8.89 -29.65 20.84
CA GLU A 117 -10.05 -30.22 21.53
C GLU A 117 -11.35 -29.50 21.15
N LEU A 118 -11.35 -28.17 21.19
CA LEU A 118 -12.49 -27.35 20.75
C LEU A 118 -12.85 -27.64 19.30
N TRP A 119 -11.85 -27.77 18.42
CA TRP A 119 -12.06 -28.08 17.02
C TRP A 119 -12.61 -29.50 16.80
N LYS A 120 -12.21 -30.48 17.63
CA LYS A 120 -12.78 -31.84 17.59
C LYS A 120 -14.24 -31.87 18.05
N GLN A 121 -14.59 -31.10 19.08
CA GLN A 121 -15.97 -30.99 19.57
C GLN A 121 -16.90 -30.42 18.50
N LEU A 122 -16.42 -29.45 17.72
CA LEU A 122 -17.17 -28.85 16.60
C LEU A 122 -17.56 -29.84 15.49
N ARG A 123 -16.82 -30.94 15.36
CA ARG A 123 -16.95 -31.90 14.25
C ARG A 123 -17.79 -33.12 14.61
N LEU A 124 -18.30 -33.16 15.85
CA LEU A 124 -19.10 -34.24 16.40
C LEU A 124 -20.60 -33.91 16.49
N GLU A 125 -21.00 -32.70 16.08
CA GLU A 125 -22.40 -32.32 15.81
C GLU A 125 -22.79 -32.51 14.34
#